data_AF-A0A6N4AJE7-F1
#
_entry.id   AF-A0A6N4AJE7-F1
#
_cell.length_a   1.000
_cell.length_b   1.000
_cell.length_c   1.000
_cell.angle_alpha   90.00
_cell.angle_beta   90.00
_cell.angle_gamma   90.00
#
_symmetry.space_group_name_H-M   'P 1'
#
loop_
_entity.id
_entity.type
_entity.pdbx_description
1 polymer ?
#
loop_
_entity_poly.entity_id
_entity_poly.type
_entity_poly.pdbx_seq_one_letter_code
_entity_poly.pdbx_strand_id
1 'polypeptide(L)'
;MKRLLILTFLMLQIGVYAQKSCEYSSNFTDSIGSYKETVQKIVYEKNFAGTSSYIFFSLINANGTPLLNFQNIQKSKDFIKAFCFDKNSRVYLQLANGKIITMLISDEGSCGSMIRDEAQSSNIRISTGAFLFMKNTMEELEKSPITLIRIKYASETVDYIMKKELTSELNGEKSYPENFFIDHLKCLN
;
A
#
# COMPACT_ATOMS: atom_id res chain seq x y z
N MET A 1 -11.01 43.68 -21.51
CA MET A 1 -10.13 43.38 -20.35
C MET A 1 -10.91 42.86 -19.12
N LYS A 2 -11.95 43.55 -18.62
CA LYS A 2 -12.77 43.05 -17.47
C LYS A 2 -13.35 41.64 -17.63
N ARG A 3 -13.85 41.27 -18.82
CA ARG A 3 -14.40 39.91 -19.07
C ARG A 3 -13.34 38.81 -19.09
N LEU A 4 -12.10 39.14 -19.47
CA LEU A 4 -10.98 38.18 -19.50
C LEU A 4 -10.50 37.85 -18.08
N LEU A 5 -10.43 38.86 -17.20
CA LEU A 5 -10.09 38.70 -15.79
C LEU A 5 -11.09 37.82 -15.02
N ILE A 6 -12.38 37.95 -15.33
CA ILE A 6 -13.44 37.11 -14.74
C ILE A 6 -13.31 35.64 -15.19
N LEU A 7 -12.96 35.39 -16.46
CA LEU A 7 -12.75 34.03 -16.97
C LEU A 7 -11.53 33.36 -16.31
N THR A 8 -10.42 34.09 -16.12
CA THR A 8 -9.26 33.57 -15.38
C THR A 8 -9.60 33.28 -13.93
N PHE A 9 -10.40 34.13 -13.28
CA PHE A 9 -10.84 33.89 -11.90
C PHE A 9 -11.76 32.66 -11.79
N LEU A 10 -12.61 32.41 -12.79
CA LEU A 10 -13.48 31.23 -12.83
C LEU A 10 -12.69 29.92 -13.02
N MET A 11 -11.66 29.93 -13.87
CA MET A 11 -10.79 28.76 -14.12
C MET A 11 -9.95 28.38 -12.88
N LEU A 12 -9.56 29.35 -12.05
CA LEU A 12 -8.82 29.12 -10.80
C LEU A 12 -9.65 28.38 -9.73
N GLN A 13 -10.97 28.51 -9.75
CA GLN A 13 -11.86 27.86 -8.77
C GLN A 13 -12.05 26.36 -9.04
N ILE A 14 -11.79 25.89 -10.26
CA ILE A 14 -12.04 24.49 -10.66
C ILE A 14 -10.97 23.53 -10.08
N GLY A 15 -9.78 24.04 -9.73
CA GLY A 15 -8.67 23.24 -9.22
C GLY A 15 -8.79 22.79 -7.75
N VAL A 16 -9.68 23.42 -6.96
CA VAL A 16 -9.75 23.18 -5.50
C VAL A 16 -10.64 21.97 -5.15
N TYR A 17 -11.57 21.59 -6.03
CA TYR A 17 -12.59 20.56 -5.76
C TYR A 17 -12.23 19.15 -6.27
N ALA A 18 -11.05 18.95 -6.86
CA ALA A 18 -10.62 17.63 -7.38
C ALA A 18 -9.87 16.75 -6.36
N GLN A 19 -9.74 17.19 -5.11
CA GLN A 19 -9.05 16.41 -4.08
C GLN A 19 -9.97 15.29 -3.58
N LYS A 20 -9.75 14.05 -4.04
CA LYS A 20 -10.37 12.85 -3.46
C LYS A 20 -10.19 12.86 -1.94
N SER A 21 -11.28 12.73 -1.19
CA SER A 21 -11.28 12.65 0.26
C SER A 21 -10.53 11.41 0.73
N CYS A 22 -9.74 11.56 1.79
CA CYS A 22 -9.05 10.43 2.43
C CYS A 22 -10.05 9.64 3.29
N GLU A 23 -10.13 8.33 3.04
CA GLU A 23 -10.95 7.40 3.83
C GLU A 23 -10.05 6.66 4.83
N TYR A 24 -10.49 6.62 6.08
CA TYR A 24 -9.74 6.00 7.17
C TYR A 24 -10.49 4.79 7.72
N SER A 25 -9.78 3.67 7.85
CA SER A 25 -10.29 2.46 8.53
C SER A 25 -10.27 2.63 10.05
N SER A 26 -9.34 3.44 10.55
CA SER A 26 -9.24 3.83 11.95
C SER A 26 -8.67 5.24 12.07
N ASN A 27 -9.23 6.01 13.00
CA ASN A 27 -8.81 7.38 13.28
C ASN A 27 -9.21 7.72 14.71
N PHE A 28 -8.24 7.71 15.61
CA PHE A 28 -8.47 8.08 17.00
C PHE A 28 -7.31 8.88 17.57
N THR A 29 -7.63 9.70 18.56
CA THR A 29 -6.65 10.46 19.35
C THR A 29 -7.10 10.36 20.80
N ASP A 30 -6.21 9.90 21.65
CA ASP A 30 -6.44 9.72 23.08
C ASP A 30 -5.28 10.36 23.88
N SER A 31 -5.25 10.09 25.18
CA SER A 31 -4.21 10.62 26.07
C SER A 31 -2.83 9.99 25.85
N ILE A 32 -2.72 8.87 25.13
CA ILE A 32 -1.47 8.17 24.85
C ILE A 32 -0.93 8.44 23.44
N GLY A 33 -1.75 8.95 22.53
CA GLY A 33 -1.31 9.39 21.21
C GLY A 33 -2.40 9.57 20.17
N SER A 34 -1.98 9.71 18.91
CA SER A 34 -2.84 9.70 17.74
C SER A 34 -2.47 8.56 16.79
N TYR A 35 -3.50 7.92 16.24
CA TYR A 35 -3.37 6.86 15.25
C TYR A 35 -4.39 7.07 14.13
N LYS A 36 -3.91 7.09 12.89
CA LYS A 36 -4.73 7.13 11.68
C LYS A 36 -4.24 6.07 10.71
N GLU A 37 -5.16 5.30 10.15
CA GLU A 37 -4.86 4.35 9.08
C GLU A 37 -5.86 4.50 7.94
N THR A 38 -5.36 4.59 6.70
CA THR A 38 -6.23 4.64 5.52
C THR A 38 -6.89 3.29 5.26
N VAL A 39 -8.01 3.29 4.54
CA VAL A 39 -8.59 2.04 4.02
C VAL A 39 -7.55 1.32 3.14
N GLN A 40 -7.45 0.00 3.32
CA GLN A 40 -6.55 -0.84 2.54
C GLN A 40 -6.93 -0.81 1.05
N LYS A 41 -5.92 -0.73 0.18
CA LYS A 41 -6.08 -0.79 -1.27
C LYS A 41 -5.26 -1.94 -1.83
N ILE A 42 -5.85 -2.70 -2.74
CA ILE A 42 -5.14 -3.76 -3.45
C ILE A 42 -4.12 -3.15 -4.42
N VAL A 43 -2.87 -3.61 -4.32
CA VAL A 43 -1.77 -3.16 -5.19
C VAL A 43 -1.19 -4.30 -6.03
N TYR A 44 -1.50 -5.54 -5.68
CA TYR A 44 -1.09 -6.71 -6.45
C TYR A 44 -2.11 -7.83 -6.30
N GLU A 45 -2.36 -8.53 -7.40
CA GLU A 45 -3.19 -9.72 -7.44
C GLU A 45 -2.60 -10.74 -8.41
N LYS A 46 -2.58 -12.00 -8.00
CA LYS A 46 -2.22 -13.14 -8.83
C LYS A 46 -3.06 -14.36 -8.45
N ASN A 47 -3.88 -14.83 -9.39
CA ASN A 47 -4.62 -16.08 -9.30
C ASN A 47 -4.03 -17.06 -10.31
N PHE A 48 -3.44 -18.15 -9.83
CA PHE A 48 -2.80 -19.15 -10.68
C PHE A 48 -2.83 -20.54 -10.07
N ALA A 49 -3.21 -21.54 -10.86
CA ALA A 49 -3.21 -22.97 -10.48
C ALA A 49 -3.88 -23.25 -9.12
N GLY A 50 -5.06 -22.64 -8.87
CA GLY A 50 -5.80 -22.83 -7.62
C GLY A 50 -5.21 -22.12 -6.39
N THR A 51 -4.17 -21.31 -6.58
CA THR A 51 -3.59 -20.44 -5.55
C THR A 51 -3.84 -18.97 -5.91
N SER A 52 -4.31 -18.21 -4.94
CA SER A 52 -4.55 -16.76 -5.03
C SER A 52 -3.61 -16.03 -4.09
N SER A 53 -3.04 -14.92 -4.55
CA SER A 53 -2.17 -14.05 -3.76
C SER A 53 -2.55 -12.59 -3.98
N TYR A 54 -2.72 -11.87 -2.89
CA TYR A 54 -3.11 -10.47 -2.86
C TYR A 54 -2.10 -9.68 -2.02
N ILE A 55 -1.80 -8.46 -2.44
CA ILE A 55 -1.08 -7.49 -1.60
C ILE A 55 -1.95 -6.26 -1.45
N PHE A 56 -2.09 -5.84 -0.20
CA PHE A 56 -2.81 -4.64 0.20
C PHE A 56 -1.87 -3.67 0.88
N PHE A 57 -2.03 -2.39 0.54
CA PHE A 57 -1.38 -1.27 1.21
C PHE A 57 -2.40 -0.41 1.93
N SER A 58 -2.04 0.02 3.13
CA SER A 58 -2.62 1.19 3.80
C SER A 58 -1.51 2.07 4.34
N LEU A 59 -1.80 3.36 4.50
CA LEU A 59 -0.88 4.32 5.08
C LEU A 59 -1.30 4.57 6.53
N ILE A 60 -0.33 4.48 7.43
CA ILE A 60 -0.49 4.72 8.86
C ILE A 60 0.25 6.01 9.23
N ASN A 61 -0.39 6.88 10.00
CA ASN A 61 0.28 7.93 10.76
C ASN A 61 0.08 7.64 12.25
N ALA A 62 1.16 7.24 12.92
CA ALA A 62 1.18 6.99 14.36
C ALA A 62 2.04 8.06 15.04
N ASN A 63 1.42 8.96 15.79
CA ASN A 63 2.11 10.06 16.49
C ASN A 63 3.02 10.90 15.58
N GLY A 64 2.61 11.16 14.33
CA GLY A 64 3.41 11.88 13.35
C GLY A 64 4.45 11.03 12.62
N THR A 65 4.55 9.74 12.93
CA THR A 65 5.44 8.81 12.22
C THR A 65 4.68 8.13 11.08
N PRO A 66 5.03 8.41 9.81
CA PRO A 66 4.42 7.76 8.66
C PRO A 66 4.95 6.33 8.51
N LEU A 67 4.04 5.41 8.23
CA LEU A 67 4.28 3.98 8.07
C LEU A 67 3.48 3.45 6.88
N LEU A 68 4.08 2.55 6.11
CA LEU A 68 3.38 1.74 5.12
C LEU A 68 2.97 0.43 5.79
N ASN A 69 1.67 0.17 5.88
CA ASN A 69 1.18 -1.16 6.23
C ASN A 69 1.17 -2.03 4.98
N PHE A 70 1.98 -3.07 4.97
CA PHE A 70 2.01 -4.11 3.95
C PHE A 70 1.23 -5.32 4.47
N GLN A 71 0.26 -5.79 3.71
CA GLN A 71 -0.42 -7.05 3.99
C GLN A 71 -0.41 -7.96 2.76
N ASN A 72 0.13 -9.17 2.92
CA ASN A 72 0.03 -10.24 1.93
C ASN A 72 -0.98 -11.29 2.41
N ILE A 73 -1.95 -11.59 1.55
CA ILE A 73 -2.90 -12.68 1.76
C ILE A 73 -2.68 -13.72 0.68
N GLN A 74 -2.46 -14.96 1.07
CA GLN A 74 -2.40 -16.11 0.17
C GLN A 74 -3.51 -17.09 0.52
N LYS A 75 -4.16 -17.64 -0.50
CA LYS A 75 -5.20 -18.64 -0.39
C LYS A 75 -4.89 -19.81 -1.31
N SER A 76 -4.92 -21.04 -0.81
CA SER A 76 -4.66 -22.25 -1.58
C SER A 76 -5.31 -23.47 -0.92
N LYS A 77 -5.67 -24.48 -1.72
CA LYS A 77 -6.06 -25.80 -1.17
C LYS A 77 -4.84 -26.60 -0.70
N ASP A 78 -3.67 -26.30 -1.25
CA ASP A 78 -2.41 -26.92 -0.90
C ASP A 78 -1.71 -26.18 0.25
N PHE A 79 -0.52 -26.65 0.61
CA PHE A 79 0.31 -25.99 1.60
C PHE A 79 0.82 -24.63 1.10
N ILE A 80 0.65 -23.59 1.94
CA ILE A 80 1.11 -22.23 1.65
C ILE A 80 2.45 -21.99 2.34
N LYS A 81 3.47 -21.65 1.54
CA LYS A 81 4.79 -21.25 2.04
C LYS A 81 4.67 -20.02 2.94
N ALA A 82 5.38 -20.02 4.07
CA ALA A 82 5.40 -18.89 4.99
C ALA A 82 6.36 -17.80 4.50
N PHE A 83 5.85 -16.58 4.32
CA PHE A 83 6.67 -15.39 4.17
C PHE A 83 6.80 -14.70 5.52
N CYS A 84 7.93 -14.92 6.18
CA CYS A 84 8.21 -14.32 7.48
C CYS A 84 8.96 -13.00 7.33
N PHE A 85 8.56 -12.03 8.13
CA PHE A 85 9.35 -10.83 8.38
C PHE A 85 10.26 -11.02 9.58
N ASP A 86 11.42 -10.39 9.53
CA ASP A 86 12.42 -10.27 10.60
C ASP A 86 12.93 -8.82 10.64
N LYS A 87 13.76 -8.48 11.63
CA LYS A 87 14.40 -7.15 11.74
C LYS A 87 15.21 -6.69 10.51
N ASN A 88 15.58 -7.60 9.61
CA ASN A 88 16.34 -7.30 8.40
C ASN A 88 15.46 -7.15 7.15
N SER A 89 14.15 -7.34 7.32
CA SER A 89 13.17 -7.26 6.26
C SER A 89 12.99 -5.83 5.79
N ARG A 90 12.87 -5.69 4.47
CA ARG A 90 12.86 -4.39 3.78
C ARG A 90 11.91 -4.42 2.61
N VAL A 91 11.28 -3.28 2.34
CA VAL A 91 10.58 -3.02 1.09
C VAL A 91 11.44 -2.11 0.23
N TYR A 92 11.63 -2.48 -1.02
CA TYR A 92 12.26 -1.65 -2.03
C TYR A 92 11.22 -1.28 -3.08
N LEU A 93 11.06 0.02 -3.33
CA LEU A 93 10.19 0.56 -4.36
C LEU A 93 11.06 1.11 -5.48
N GLN A 94 10.96 0.51 -6.66
CA GLN A 94 11.59 1.03 -7.87
C GLN A 94 10.62 1.97 -8.56
N LEU A 95 11.02 3.24 -8.69
CA LEU A 95 10.22 4.27 -9.33
C LEU A 95 10.43 4.27 -10.85
N ALA A 96 9.47 4.83 -11.58
CA ALA A 96 9.54 4.98 -13.03
C ALA A 96 10.72 5.87 -13.48
N ASN A 97 11.18 6.78 -12.61
CA ASN A 97 12.37 7.60 -12.85
C ASN A 97 13.70 6.86 -12.55
N GLY A 98 13.67 5.58 -12.20
CA GLY A 98 14.84 4.74 -11.93
C GLY A 98 15.37 4.81 -10.50
N LYS A 99 14.86 5.71 -9.64
CA LYS A 99 15.24 5.75 -8.22
C LYS A 99 14.69 4.55 -7.47
N ILE A 100 15.41 4.11 -6.45
CA ILE A 100 15.01 3.03 -5.55
C ILE A 100 14.85 3.59 -4.14
N ILE A 101 13.65 3.50 -3.60
CA ILE A 101 13.35 3.87 -2.22
C ILE A 101 13.35 2.62 -1.37
N THR A 102 14.01 2.68 -0.21
CA THR A 102 14.02 1.60 0.76
C THR A 102 13.16 1.98 1.95
N MET A 103 12.37 1.04 2.47
CA MET A 103 11.64 1.16 3.72
C MET A 103 12.07 0.05 4.68
N LEU A 104 12.09 0.37 5.97
CA LEU A 104 12.58 -0.51 7.02
C LEU A 104 11.41 -1.00 7.86
N ILE A 105 11.39 -2.28 8.22
CA ILE A 105 10.33 -2.79 9.10
C ILE A 105 10.36 -2.08 10.47
N SER A 106 9.19 -1.75 11.02
CA SER A 106 9.06 -1.15 12.34
C SER A 106 8.89 -2.17 13.47
N ASP A 107 8.53 -3.40 13.13
CA ASP A 107 8.23 -4.49 14.04
C ASP A 107 9.39 -5.53 14.10
N GLU A 108 9.43 -6.33 15.16
CA GLU A 108 10.50 -7.30 15.43
C GLU A 108 10.45 -8.54 14.52
N GLY A 109 9.32 -8.76 13.83
CA GLY A 109 9.14 -9.80 12.83
C GLY A 109 7.91 -10.68 13.10
N SER A 110 7.28 -11.16 12.02
CA SER A 110 6.10 -12.02 12.08
C SER A 110 6.06 -12.96 10.89
N CYS A 111 5.70 -14.23 11.13
CA CYS A 111 5.46 -15.23 10.09
C CYS A 111 4.01 -15.24 9.56
N GLY A 112 3.18 -14.31 10.03
CA GLY A 112 1.77 -14.27 9.72
C GLY A 112 0.97 -15.39 10.39
N SER A 113 -0.35 -15.32 10.21
CA SER A 113 -1.31 -16.27 10.77
C SER A 113 -1.89 -17.15 9.67
N MET A 114 -2.18 -18.40 9.99
CA MET A 114 -2.90 -19.32 9.10
C MET A 114 -4.33 -19.50 9.60
N ILE A 115 -5.29 -19.40 8.69
CA ILE A 115 -6.72 -19.60 8.93
C ILE A 115 -7.19 -20.67 7.96
N ARG A 116 -7.99 -21.62 8.43
CA ARG A 116 -8.62 -22.61 7.57
C ARG A 116 -10.04 -22.16 7.20
N ASP A 117 -10.30 -22.08 5.91
CA ASP A 117 -11.62 -21.85 5.33
C ASP A 117 -12.27 -23.22 5.08
N GLU A 118 -13.05 -23.68 6.07
CA GLU A 118 -13.72 -24.98 6.05
C GLU A 118 -14.70 -25.10 4.87
N ALA A 119 -15.43 -24.02 4.54
CA ALA A 119 -16.43 -24.01 3.49
C ALA A 119 -15.81 -24.27 2.11
N GLN A 120 -14.60 -23.76 1.86
CA GLN A 120 -13.90 -23.95 0.59
C GLN A 120 -12.76 -24.97 0.68
N SER A 121 -12.60 -25.63 1.84
CA SER A 121 -11.51 -26.57 2.15
C SER A 121 -10.14 -26.02 1.77
N SER A 122 -9.91 -24.74 2.07
CA SER A 122 -8.69 -24.02 1.68
C SER A 122 -7.99 -23.42 2.89
N ASN A 123 -6.68 -23.24 2.77
CA ASN A 123 -5.87 -22.56 3.75
C ASN A 123 -5.72 -21.11 3.31
N ILE A 124 -5.77 -20.18 4.26
CA ILE A 124 -5.52 -18.76 4.07
C ILE A 124 -4.36 -18.40 4.97
N ARG A 125 -3.33 -17.74 4.43
CA ARG A 125 -2.23 -17.19 5.20
C ARG A 125 -2.21 -15.69 5.06
N ILE A 126 -2.13 -14.98 6.18
CA ILE A 126 -2.10 -13.52 6.24
C ILE A 126 -0.78 -13.10 6.89
N SER A 127 0.04 -12.36 6.16
CA SER A 127 1.33 -11.84 6.65
C SER A 127 1.31 -10.33 6.56
N THR A 128 1.45 -9.65 7.69
CA THR A 128 1.37 -8.19 7.80
C THR A 128 2.67 -7.65 8.35
N GLY A 129 3.11 -6.49 7.86
CA GLY A 129 4.27 -5.77 8.37
C GLY A 129 4.13 -4.27 8.16
N ALA A 130 4.49 -3.47 9.16
CA ALA A 130 4.55 -2.03 9.04
C ALA A 130 5.99 -1.59 8.72
N PHE A 131 6.13 -0.66 7.76
CA PHE A 131 7.42 -0.22 7.23
C PHE A 131 7.58 1.29 7.31
N LEU A 132 8.67 1.74 7.88
CA LEU A 132 9.06 3.14 8.03
C LEU A 132 9.53 3.73 6.70
N PHE A 133 9.00 4.90 6.38
CA PHE A 133 9.54 5.75 5.32
C PHE A 133 10.90 6.30 5.75
N MET A 134 11.88 6.25 4.84
CA MET A 134 13.17 6.90 5.08
C MET A 134 13.02 8.42 4.98
N LYS A 135 13.88 9.15 5.70
CA LYS A 135 13.88 10.61 5.65
C LYS A 135 14.06 11.09 4.20
N ASN A 136 13.28 12.10 3.82
CA ASN A 136 13.33 12.75 2.51
C ASN A 136 12.99 11.86 1.30
N THR A 137 12.35 10.69 1.48
CA THR A 137 11.93 9.84 0.35
C THR A 137 10.48 10.03 -0.08
N MET A 138 9.64 10.63 0.77
CA MET A 138 8.21 10.81 0.47
C MET A 138 7.98 11.76 -0.71
N GLU A 139 8.77 12.83 -0.84
CA GLU A 139 8.66 13.78 -1.96
C GLU A 139 8.84 13.13 -3.34
N GLU A 140 9.68 12.09 -3.41
CA GLU A 140 9.89 11.34 -4.66
C GLU A 140 8.69 10.44 -4.99
N LEU A 141 8.06 9.85 -3.98
CA LEU A 141 6.88 9.00 -4.12
C LEU A 141 5.61 9.78 -4.51
N GLU A 142 5.57 11.07 -4.20
CA GLU A 142 4.50 11.97 -4.65
C GLU A 142 4.62 12.34 -6.13
N LYS A 143 5.82 12.20 -6.71
CA LYS A 143 6.14 12.68 -8.07
C LYS A 143 6.33 11.57 -9.09
N SER A 144 6.69 10.35 -8.66
CA SER A 144 7.05 9.27 -9.58
C SER A 144 6.29 7.98 -9.25
N PRO A 145 5.62 7.36 -10.26
CA PRO A 145 4.94 6.09 -10.08
C PRO A 145 5.90 4.96 -9.70
N ILE A 146 5.40 3.97 -8.97
CA ILE A 146 6.14 2.74 -8.67
C ILE A 146 5.99 1.75 -9.81
N THR A 147 7.08 1.09 -10.22
CA THR A 147 7.09 0.10 -11.30
C THR A 147 7.29 -1.32 -10.77
N LEU A 148 8.04 -1.46 -9.68
CA LEU A 148 8.32 -2.73 -9.05
C LEU A 148 8.44 -2.56 -7.53
N ILE A 149 7.89 -3.54 -6.82
CA ILE A 149 8.02 -3.67 -5.38
C ILE A 149 8.82 -4.94 -5.13
N ARG A 150 9.93 -4.81 -4.42
CA ARG A 150 10.73 -5.95 -3.97
C ARG A 150 10.65 -6.05 -2.45
N ILE A 151 10.25 -7.22 -1.97
CA ILE A 151 10.17 -7.50 -0.54
C ILE A 151 11.28 -8.47 -0.18
N LYS A 152 12.15 -8.05 0.74
CA LYS A 152 13.12 -8.94 1.38
C LYS A 152 12.45 -9.51 2.64
N TYR A 153 12.04 -10.76 2.57
CA TYR A 153 11.60 -11.56 3.71
C TYR A 153 12.82 -12.19 4.41
N ALA A 154 12.57 -12.85 5.54
CA ALA A 154 13.60 -13.57 6.29
C ALA A 154 14.24 -14.72 5.48
N SER A 155 13.43 -15.43 4.68
CA SER A 155 13.85 -16.61 3.92
C SER A 155 14.27 -16.32 2.49
N GLU A 156 13.74 -15.26 1.88
CA GLU A 156 13.89 -15.00 0.45
C GLU A 156 13.59 -13.56 0.07
N THR A 157 13.78 -13.22 -1.19
CA THR A 157 13.38 -11.94 -1.77
C THR A 157 12.43 -12.17 -2.94
N VAL A 158 11.30 -11.45 -2.95
CA VAL A 158 10.26 -11.61 -3.96
C VAL A 158 9.96 -10.26 -4.62
N ASP A 159 9.78 -10.29 -5.94
CA ASP A 159 9.47 -9.14 -6.76
C ASP A 159 8.02 -9.17 -7.24
N TYR A 160 7.38 -8.01 -7.16
CA TYR A 160 6.02 -7.76 -7.60
C TYR A 160 6.05 -6.61 -8.61
N ILE A 161 5.72 -6.92 -9.87
CA ILE A 161 5.61 -5.92 -10.93
C ILE A 161 4.27 -5.21 -10.78
N MET A 162 4.30 -3.89 -10.73
CA MET A 162 3.11 -3.07 -10.58
C MET A 162 2.41 -2.93 -11.93
N LYS A 163 1.08 -3.02 -11.91
CA LYS A 163 0.25 -2.77 -13.08
C LYS A 163 -0.24 -1.33 -13.04
N LYS A 164 -0.27 -0.67 -14.21
CA LYS A 164 -0.92 0.65 -14.38
C LYS A 164 -2.35 0.66 -13.86
N GLU A 165 -3.07 -0.42 -14.14
CA GLU A 165 -4.46 -0.63 -13.77
C GLU A 165 -4.66 -2.09 -13.38
N LEU A 166 -5.40 -2.32 -12.30
CA LEU A 166 -5.77 -3.63 -11.81
C LEU A 166 -7.26 -3.65 -11.51
N THR A 167 -8.01 -4.46 -12.26
CA THR A 167 -9.38 -4.84 -11.89
C THR A 167 -9.30 -6.13 -11.09
N SER A 168 -9.72 -6.06 -9.83
CA SER A 168 -9.64 -7.17 -8.88
C SER A 168 -10.62 -8.29 -9.23
N GLU A 169 -10.18 -9.54 -9.26
CA GLU A 169 -11.08 -10.68 -9.44
C GLU A 169 -11.81 -11.02 -8.13
N LEU A 170 -11.31 -10.51 -6.99
CA LEU A 170 -11.90 -10.73 -5.67
C LEU A 170 -13.22 -9.97 -5.48
N ASN A 171 -13.29 -8.72 -5.94
CA ASN A 171 -14.44 -7.83 -5.70
C ASN A 171 -14.84 -6.96 -6.91
N GLY A 172 -14.16 -7.09 -8.05
CA GLY A 172 -14.43 -6.30 -9.25
C GLY A 172 -13.96 -4.84 -9.18
N GLU A 173 -13.32 -4.42 -8.09
CA GLU A 173 -12.85 -3.04 -7.93
C GLU A 173 -11.64 -2.74 -8.81
N LYS A 174 -11.66 -1.56 -9.45
CA LYS A 174 -10.53 -1.04 -10.20
C LYS A 174 -9.60 -0.25 -9.28
N SER A 175 -8.31 -0.54 -9.36
CA SER A 175 -7.23 0.11 -8.62
C SER A 175 -6.09 0.51 -9.57
N TYR A 176 -5.23 1.43 -9.12
CA TYR A 176 -4.08 1.94 -9.89
C TYR A 176 -2.78 1.77 -9.10
N PRO A 177 -2.23 0.54 -9.00
CA PRO A 177 -1.09 0.24 -8.15
C PRO A 177 0.14 1.15 -8.37
N GLU A 178 0.49 1.46 -9.62
CA GLU A 178 1.66 2.32 -9.92
C GLU A 178 1.54 3.72 -9.28
N ASN A 179 0.33 4.23 -9.12
CA ASN A 179 0.06 5.57 -8.61
C ASN A 179 -0.37 5.58 -7.13
N PHE A 180 -0.31 4.44 -6.44
CA PHE A 180 -0.79 4.33 -5.05
C PHE A 180 -0.25 5.46 -4.15
N PHE A 181 1.06 5.68 -4.15
CA PHE A 181 1.66 6.71 -3.30
C PHE A 181 1.31 8.13 -3.74
N ILE A 182 1.27 8.39 -5.05
CA ILE A 182 0.88 9.71 -5.61
C ILE A 182 -0.54 10.07 -5.15
N ASP A 183 -1.45 9.09 -5.19
CA ASP A 183 -2.86 9.30 -4.89
C ASP A 183 -3.13 9.42 -3.38
N HIS A 184 -2.34 8.75 -2.54
CA HIS A 184 -2.68 8.52 -1.13
C HIS A 184 -1.71 9.15 -0.12
N LEU A 185 -0.48 9.55 -0.48
CA LEU A 185 0.48 10.10 0.50
C LEU A 185 -0.01 11.36 1.22
N LYS A 186 -0.80 12.19 0.52
CA LYS A 186 -1.46 13.37 1.11
C LYS A 186 -2.35 13.06 2.31
N CYS A 187 -2.78 11.80 2.49
CA CYS A 187 -3.59 11.34 3.61
C CYS A 187 -2.79 11.10 4.90
N LEU A 188 -1.46 11.25 4.86
CA LEU A 188 -0.62 11.22 6.06
C LEU A 188 -0.50 12.58 6.76
N ASN A 189 -0.98 13.66 6.13
CA ASN A 189 -0.91 15.03 6.64
C ASN A 189 -2.13 15.43 7.47
#